data_AF-A0A7S0JI71-F1
#
_entry.id   AF-A0A7S0JI71-F1
#
_cell.length_a   1.000
_cell.length_b   1.000
_cell.length_c   1.000
_cell.angle_alpha   90.00
_cell.angle_beta   90.00
_cell.angle_gamma   90.00
#
_symmetry.space_group_name_H-M   'P 1'
#
loop_
_entity.id
_entity.type
_entity.pdbx_description
1 polymer ?
#
loop_
_entity_poly.entity_id
_entity_poly.type
_entity_poly.pdbx_seq_one_letter_code
_entity_poly.pdbx_strand_id
1 'polypeptide(L)'
;RTARDLLLPAGGRAVPPQGGYFHGTSHEATFSICEHGFDHDRWQGGKYGRGQYLSAAAAQAVEGRYTGGDCVLLLCEAVLGKPWQLVVGEAPPETLADWAQLSAERIRSE
;
A
#
# COMPACT_ATOMS: atom_id res chain seq x y z
N ARG A 1 -15.84 1.42 -9.85
CA ARG A 1 -15.17 0.45 -10.76
C ARG A 1 -15.15 -0.89 -10.04
N THR A 2 -15.49 -1.98 -10.72
CA THR A 2 -15.62 -3.33 -10.12
C THR A 2 -14.32 -4.12 -10.27
N ALA A 3 -14.14 -5.18 -9.47
CA ALA A 3 -13.00 -6.10 -9.60
C ALA A 3 -12.90 -6.75 -11.00
N ARG A 4 -14.01 -6.80 -11.76
CA ARG A 4 -14.04 -7.30 -13.14
C ARG A 4 -13.42 -6.32 -14.14
N ASP A 5 -13.47 -5.03 -13.85
CA ASP A 5 -12.86 -3.97 -14.69
C ASP A 5 -11.31 -4.05 -14.66
N LEU A 6 -10.75 -4.81 -13.71
CA LEU A 6 -9.31 -5.02 -13.53
C LEU A 6 -8.71 -6.07 -14.49
N LEU A 7 -9.55 -6.92 -15.08
CA LEU A 7 -9.12 -7.98 -16.01
C LEU A 7 -9.13 -7.54 -17.47
N LEU A 8 -9.55 -6.29 -17.76
CA LEU A 8 -9.58 -5.75 -19.11
C LEU A 8 -8.20 -5.21 -19.50
N PRO A 9 -7.76 -5.37 -20.78
CA PRO A 9 -6.51 -4.82 -21.26
C PRO A 9 -6.43 -3.31 -20.99
N ALA A 10 -5.39 -2.89 -20.26
CA ALA A 10 -5.27 -1.56 -19.69
C ALA A 10 -5.00 -0.49 -20.75
N GLY A 11 -6.04 0.02 -21.40
CA GLY A 11 -5.95 1.25 -22.20
C GLY A 11 -5.74 2.46 -21.29
N GLY A 12 -4.49 2.94 -21.18
CA GLY A 12 -4.17 4.24 -20.60
C GLY A 12 -3.59 4.29 -19.17
N ARG A 13 -3.11 3.17 -18.61
CA ARG A 13 -2.37 3.21 -17.33
C ARG A 13 -0.90 3.56 -17.60
N ALA A 14 -0.42 4.70 -17.10
CA ALA A 14 1.00 5.10 -17.17
C ALA A 14 1.92 4.11 -16.42
N VAL A 15 1.38 3.42 -15.42
CA VAL A 15 2.02 2.31 -14.71
C VAL A 15 0.94 1.25 -14.42
N PRO A 16 1.10 -0.02 -14.85
CA PRO A 16 0.15 -1.07 -14.50
C PRO A 16 0.22 -1.35 -12.99
N PRO A 17 -0.90 -1.70 -12.32
CA PRO A 17 -0.85 -2.15 -10.94
C PRO A 17 0.04 -3.39 -10.84
N GLN A 18 0.89 -3.43 -9.83
CA GLN A 18 1.93 -4.47 -9.67
C GLN A 18 1.41 -5.75 -9.00
N GLY A 19 0.15 -5.77 -8.55
CA GLY A 19 -0.45 -6.95 -7.94
C GLY A 19 -1.68 -6.64 -7.09
N GLY A 20 -2.32 -7.72 -6.64
CA GLY A 20 -3.35 -7.68 -5.60
C GLY A 20 -2.69 -7.74 -4.23
N TYR A 21 -3.05 -6.82 -3.34
CA TYR A 21 -2.57 -6.74 -1.98
C TYR A 21 -3.73 -6.74 -0.99
N PHE A 22 -3.52 -7.33 0.17
CA PHE A 22 -4.49 -7.39 1.25
C PHE A 22 -4.32 -6.21 2.20
N HIS A 23 -5.44 -5.64 2.63
CA HIS A 23 -5.49 -4.67 3.71
C HIS A 23 -6.47 -5.15 4.79
N GLY A 24 -5.95 -5.35 6.00
CA GLY A 24 -6.75 -5.61 7.19
C GLY A 24 -7.01 -4.31 7.95
N THR A 25 -8.25 -4.10 8.37
CA THR A 25 -8.69 -2.92 9.10
C THR A 25 -9.97 -3.23 9.87
N SER A 26 -10.43 -2.33 10.74
CA SER A 26 -11.67 -2.54 11.49
C SER A 26 -12.88 -2.68 10.56
N HIS A 27 -13.93 -3.31 11.06
CA HIS A 27 -15.21 -3.45 10.36
C HIS A 27 -15.72 -2.08 9.86
N GLU A 28 -15.78 -1.09 10.74
CA GLU A 28 -16.23 0.28 10.43
C GLU A 28 -15.39 0.95 9.35
N ALA A 29 -14.07 0.80 9.44
CA ALA A 29 -13.14 1.34 8.45
C ALA A 29 -13.28 0.64 7.10
N THR A 30 -13.59 -0.66 7.08
CA THR A 30 -13.85 -1.40 5.84
C THR A 30 -15.01 -0.80 5.06
N PHE A 31 -16.14 -0.50 5.71
CA PHE A 31 -17.27 0.16 5.05
C PHE A 31 -16.91 1.56 4.57
N SER A 32 -16.23 2.34 5.42
CA SER A 32 -15.80 3.69 5.05
C SER A 32 -14.88 3.70 3.83
N ILE A 33 -13.94 2.75 3.73
CA ILE A 33 -13.03 2.63 2.59
C ILE A 33 -13.78 2.16 1.33
N CYS A 34 -14.74 1.26 1.47
CA CYS A 34 -15.58 0.84 0.34
C CYS A 34 -16.42 2.00 -0.23
N GLU A 35 -16.88 2.91 0.63
CA GLU A 35 -17.71 4.05 0.22
C GLU A 35 -16.89 5.24 -0.29
N HIS A 36 -15.77 5.54 0.36
CA HIS A 36 -15.02 6.79 0.14
C HIS A 36 -13.58 6.60 -0.33
N GLY A 37 -13.08 5.37 -0.35
CA GLY A 37 -11.68 5.06 -0.62
C GLY A 37 -10.77 5.27 0.58
N PHE A 38 -9.45 5.12 0.35
CA PHE A 38 -8.44 5.39 1.37
C PHE A 38 -8.25 6.88 1.59
N ASP A 39 -8.28 7.31 2.85
CA ASP A 39 -8.13 8.69 3.29
C ASP A 39 -6.76 8.90 3.95
N HIS A 40 -5.91 9.74 3.34
CA HIS A 40 -4.56 9.99 3.82
C HIS A 40 -4.51 10.79 5.13
N ASP A 41 -5.55 11.57 5.42
CA ASP A 41 -5.64 12.31 6.69
C ASP A 41 -5.84 11.37 7.88
N ARG A 42 -6.35 10.16 7.63
CA ARG A 42 -6.54 9.12 8.65
C ARG A 42 -5.36 8.17 8.79
N TRP A 43 -4.34 8.27 7.94
CA TRP A 43 -3.17 7.40 8.02
C TRP A 43 -2.41 7.62 9.32
N GLN A 44 -2.23 6.53 10.04
CA GLN A 44 -1.43 6.48 11.24
C GLN A 44 0.01 6.11 10.91
N GLY A 45 0.94 6.55 11.75
CA GLY A 45 2.33 6.11 11.70
C GLY A 45 2.44 4.64 12.09
N GLY A 46 3.22 3.89 11.32
CA GLY A 46 3.59 2.51 11.65
C GLY A 46 5.09 2.31 11.54
N LYS A 47 5.49 1.03 11.38
CA LYS A 47 6.89 0.60 11.33
C LYS A 47 7.73 1.27 10.23
N TYR A 48 7.09 1.68 9.13
CA TYR A 48 7.74 2.27 7.95
C TYR A 48 7.26 3.71 7.69
N GLY A 49 6.77 4.40 8.74
CA GLY A 49 6.24 5.76 8.63
C GLY A 49 4.74 5.84 8.41
N ARG A 50 4.25 7.05 8.10
CA ARG A 50 2.83 7.34 7.86
C ARG A 50 2.47 6.98 6.43
N GLY A 51 1.52 6.07 6.27
CA GLY A 51 1.12 5.59 4.94
C GLY A 51 0.07 4.51 5.01
N GLN A 52 -0.39 4.07 3.85
CA GLN A 52 -1.27 2.91 3.74
C GLN A 52 -0.47 1.61 3.76
N TYR A 53 -0.80 0.73 4.70
CA TYR A 53 -0.14 -0.57 4.85
C TYR A 53 -0.91 -1.64 4.10
N LEU A 54 -0.22 -2.34 3.21
CA LEU A 54 -0.73 -3.42 2.38
C LEU A 54 0.18 -4.65 2.56
N SER A 55 -0.37 -5.86 2.44
CA SER A 55 0.41 -7.10 2.45
C SER A 55 0.18 -7.94 1.20
N ALA A 56 1.24 -8.55 0.67
CA ALA A 56 1.11 -9.56 -0.38
C ALA A 56 0.53 -10.90 0.15
N ALA A 57 0.54 -11.12 1.47
CA ALA A 57 0.09 -12.35 2.11
C ALA A 57 -1.10 -12.09 3.04
N ALA A 58 -2.25 -12.70 2.74
CA ALA A 58 -3.47 -12.54 3.54
C ALA A 58 -3.25 -12.90 5.02
N ALA A 59 -2.40 -13.90 5.30
CA ALA A 59 -2.07 -14.32 6.66
C ALA A 59 -1.44 -13.21 7.53
N GLN A 60 -0.75 -12.23 6.92
CA GLN A 60 -0.21 -11.08 7.65
C GLN A 60 -1.26 -9.98 7.86
N ALA A 61 -2.18 -9.82 6.91
CA ALA A 61 -3.23 -8.82 6.98
C ALA A 61 -4.37 -9.22 7.92
N VAL A 62 -4.63 -10.51 8.11
CA VAL A 62 -5.77 -11.04 8.89
C VAL A 62 -5.59 -10.97 10.40
N GLU A 63 -4.39 -10.66 10.89
CA GLU A 63 -4.11 -10.62 12.33
C GLU A 63 -5.14 -9.77 13.08
N GLY A 64 -5.67 -10.29 14.20
CA GLY A 64 -6.78 -9.67 14.92
C GLY A 64 -6.53 -8.22 15.37
N ARG A 65 -5.27 -7.84 15.57
CA ARG A 65 -4.88 -6.44 15.87
C ARG A 65 -5.18 -5.46 14.72
N TYR A 66 -5.32 -5.95 13.49
CA TYR A 66 -5.65 -5.14 12.32
C TYR A 66 -7.15 -5.19 12.02
N THR A 67 -7.75 -6.38 12.06
CA THR A 67 -9.15 -6.59 11.67
C THR A 67 -10.16 -6.36 12.79
N GLY A 68 -9.71 -6.21 14.04
CA GLY A 68 -10.60 -6.24 15.20
C GLY A 68 -11.20 -7.62 15.47
N GLY A 69 -10.66 -8.67 14.83
CA GLY A 69 -11.03 -10.07 15.05
C GLY A 69 -12.12 -10.63 14.13
N ASP A 70 -12.72 -9.81 13.25
CA ASP A 70 -13.73 -10.28 12.28
C ASP A 70 -13.10 -10.96 11.04
N CYS A 71 -11.77 -10.85 10.89
CA CYS A 71 -10.99 -11.42 9.80
C CYS A 71 -11.42 -10.95 8.40
N VAL A 72 -12.07 -9.78 8.29
CA VAL A 72 -12.43 -9.17 7.02
C VAL A 72 -11.22 -8.47 6.41
N LEU A 73 -10.98 -8.71 5.11
CA LEU A 73 -9.87 -8.12 4.36
C LEU A 73 -10.38 -7.44 3.09
N LEU A 74 -9.76 -6.32 2.75
CA LEU A 74 -9.88 -5.72 1.42
C LEU A 74 -8.78 -6.29 0.51
N LEU A 75 -9.14 -6.62 -0.73
CA LEU A 75 -8.19 -6.93 -1.80
C LEU A 75 -8.07 -5.70 -2.71
N CYS A 76 -6.88 -5.11 -2.74
CA CYS A 76 -6.59 -3.86 -3.42
C CYS A 76 -5.63 -4.05 -4.58
N GLU A 77 -5.84 -3.33 -5.68
CA GLU A 77 -4.77 -3.08 -6.64
C GLU A 77 -3.95 -1.88 -6.19
N ALA A 78 -2.63 -2.03 -6.14
CA ALA A 78 -1.73 -0.93 -5.83
C ALA A 78 -0.85 -0.57 -7.03
N VAL A 79 -0.68 0.73 -7.25
CA VAL A 79 0.31 1.29 -8.18
C VAL A 79 1.53 1.72 -7.37
N LEU A 80 2.45 0.79 -7.17
CA LEU A 80 3.67 0.96 -6.39
C LEU A 80 4.76 1.77 -7.10
N GLY A 81 4.70 1.88 -8.42
CA GLY A 81 5.76 2.52 -9.20
C GLY A 81 7.08 1.76 -9.05
N LYS A 82 8.16 2.47 -8.69
CA LYS A 82 9.46 1.86 -8.39
C LYS A 82 9.52 1.53 -6.89
N PRO A 83 9.43 0.24 -6.49
CA PRO A 83 9.43 -0.11 -5.09
C PRO A 83 10.78 0.19 -4.44
N TRP A 84 10.74 0.65 -3.19
CA TRP A 84 11.91 0.83 -2.35
C TRP A 84 11.87 -0.18 -1.20
N GLN A 85 12.98 -0.86 -0.97
CA GLN A 85 13.14 -1.73 0.19
C GLN A 85 13.65 -0.91 1.37
N LEU A 86 12.85 -0.85 2.43
CA LEU A 86 13.22 -0.25 3.71
C LEU A 86 13.62 -1.33 4.71
N VAL A 87 14.71 -1.08 5.44
CA VAL A 87 15.04 -1.84 6.64
C VAL A 87 14.34 -1.23 7.83
N VAL A 88 14.03 -2.04 8.83
CA VAL A 88 13.39 -1.58 10.07
C VAL A 88 14.26 -0.50 10.73
N GLY A 89 13.68 0.66 11.01
CA GLY A 89 14.39 1.79 11.63
C GLY A 89 15.04 2.76 10.64
N GLU A 90 15.01 2.46 9.34
CA GLU A 90 15.32 3.46 8.32
C GLU A 90 14.11 4.38 8.13
N ALA A 91 14.35 5.69 8.21
CA ALA A 91 13.33 6.66 7.88
C ALA A 91 13.13 6.67 6.36
N PRO A 92 11.88 6.62 5.87
CA PRO A 92 11.64 6.91 4.47
C PRO A 92 12.07 8.37 4.19
N PRO A 93 12.56 8.65 2.97
CA PRO A 93 12.89 10.02 2.56
C PRO A 93 11.64 10.91 2.69
N GLU A 94 11.79 12.06 3.35
CA GLU A 94 10.65 12.95 3.63
C GLU A 94 10.32 13.85 2.44
N THR A 95 11.29 14.12 1.56
CA THR A 95 11.11 14.99 0.40
C THR A 95 11.41 14.28 -0.92
N LEU A 96 10.80 14.75 -2.01
CA LEU A 96 11.08 14.27 -3.37
C LEU A 96 12.56 14.43 -3.77
N ALA A 97 13.26 15.43 -3.21
CA ALA A 97 14.69 15.61 -3.43
C ALA A 97 15.52 14.50 -2.78
N ASP A 98 15.15 14.12 -1.55
CA ASP A 98 15.77 12.99 -0.85
C ASP A 98 15.56 11.68 -1.62
N TRP A 99 14.34 11.48 -2.16
CA TRP A 99 14.02 10.35 -3.03
C TRP A 99 14.90 10.30 -4.30
N ALA A 100 15.16 11.45 -4.92
CA ALA A 100 15.98 11.54 -6.12
C ALA A 100 17.47 11.27 -5.83
N GLN A 101 18.00 11.82 -4.74
CA GLN A 101 19.39 11.64 -4.33
C GLN A 101 19.68 10.17 -3.97
N LEU A 102 18.84 9.55 -3.14
CA LEU A 102 18.98 8.14 -2.75
C LEU A 102 18.88 7.19 -3.95
N SER A 103 18.01 7.49 -4.91
CA SER A 103 17.90 6.71 -6.15
C SER A 103 19.19 6.77 -6.96
N ALA A 104 19.85 7.93 -7.03
CA ALA A 104 21.09 8.12 -7.78
C ALA A 104 22.31 7.46 -7.10
N GLU A 105 22.36 7.45 -5.76
CA GLU A 105 23.43 6.81 -5.01
C GLU A 105 23.43 5.29 -5.18
N ARG A 106 22.24 4.67 -5.18
CA ARG A 106 22.09 3.21 -5.26
C ARG A 106 22.35 2.63 -6.66
N ILE A 107 22.02 3.39 -7.72
CA ILE A 107 22.40 3.03 -9.10
C ILE A 107 23.92 3.01 -9.28
N ARG A 108 24.67 3.81 -8.52
CA ARG A 108 26.14 3.84 -8.60
C ARG A 108 26.82 2.72 -7.81
N SER A 109 26.07 2.00 -6.97
CA SER A 109 26.58 0.89 -6.15
C SER A 109 26.30 -0.50 -6.70
N GLU A 110 25.57 -0.60 -7.82
CA GLU A 110 25.32 -1.83 -8.60
C GLU A 110 26.22 -1.86 -9.84
#